data_AF-A0A2C9U4P3-F1
#
_entry.id   AF-A0A2C9U4P3-F1
#
_cell.length_a   1.000
_cell.length_b   1.000
_cell.length_c   1.000
_cell.angle_alpha   90.00
_cell.angle_beta   90.00
_cell.angle_gamma   90.00
#
_symmetry.space_group_name_H-M   'P 1'
#
loop_
_entity.id
_entity.type
_entity.pdbx_description
1 polymer ?
#
loop_
_entity_poly.entity_id
_entity_poly.type
_entity_poly.pdbx_seq_one_letter_code
_entity_poly.pdbx_strand_id
1 'polypeptide(L)'
;MMSWQLKFYLYKYLTFVESSDTDLITSKFEIDLLNSDSPSQILVSTPLTEFNYLSWNRSMIIALTAKDKIGFINGTCKKPSADSPLLPKWNRANNMVISWILSCQLII
;
A
#
# COMPACT_ATOMS: atom_id res chain seq x y z
N MET A 1 -14.26 -1.57 -19.35
CA MET A 1 -13.76 -0.18 -19.40
C MET A 1 -13.05 0.13 -18.09
N MET A 2 -11.72 0.22 -18.09
CA MET A 2 -10.94 0.51 -16.89
C MET A 2 -11.28 1.92 -16.38
N SER A 3 -11.90 1.95 -15.20
CA SER A 3 -12.45 3.11 -14.51
C SER A 3 -11.35 4.14 -14.19
N TRP A 4 -11.74 5.42 -14.18
CA TRP A 4 -10.93 6.59 -13.83
C TRP A 4 -10.11 6.45 -12.53
N GLN A 5 -10.48 5.51 -11.66
CA GLN A 5 -9.77 5.11 -10.45
C GLN A 5 -8.31 4.70 -10.70
N LEU A 6 -8.01 3.98 -11.80
CA LEU A 6 -6.64 3.57 -12.14
C LEU A 6 -5.78 4.74 -12.64
N LYS A 7 -6.38 5.72 -13.32
CA LYS A 7 -5.67 6.93 -13.79
C LYS A 7 -5.28 7.83 -12.61
N PHE A 8 -6.15 7.95 -11.60
CA PHE A 8 -5.81 8.69 -10.39
C PHE A 8 -4.69 8.00 -9.60
N TYR A 9 -4.73 6.66 -9.53
CA TYR A 9 -3.66 5.86 -8.91
C TYR A 9 -2.31 6.13 -9.59
N LEU A 10 -2.25 6.17 -10.92
CA LEU A 10 -1.02 6.43 -11.68
C LEU A 10 -0.54 7.88 -11.61
N TYR A 11 -1.44 8.86 -11.57
CA TYR A 11 -1.08 10.29 -11.58
C TYR A 11 -0.40 10.73 -10.27
N LYS A 12 -0.73 10.08 -9.16
CA LYS A 12 -0.11 10.34 -7.85
C LYS A 12 1.34 9.83 -7.74
N TYR A 13 1.74 8.82 -8.53
CA TYR A 13 3.12 8.31 -8.53
C TYR A 13 4.16 9.27 -9.15
N LEU A 14 3.73 10.31 -9.88
CA LEU A 14 4.62 11.12 -10.72
C LEU A 14 4.98 12.51 -10.13
N THR A 15 4.49 12.89 -8.94
CA THR A 15 4.84 14.19 -8.35
C THR A 15 6.02 14.06 -7.38
N PHE A 16 7.16 14.55 -7.85
CA PHE A 16 8.43 14.68 -7.13
C PHE A 16 8.25 15.64 -5.95
N VAL A 17 8.60 15.20 -4.74
CA VAL A 17 8.74 16.05 -3.55
C VAL A 17 10.12 15.75 -2.98
N GLU A 18 10.98 16.76 -2.86
CA GLU A 18 12.30 16.65 -2.22
C GLU A 18 12.15 16.13 -0.78
N SER A 19 12.94 15.12 -0.39
CA SER A 19 12.81 14.46 0.92
C SER A 19 13.73 15.08 1.97
N SER A 20 13.19 15.27 3.16
CA SER A 20 13.95 15.57 4.38
C SER A 20 14.49 14.27 5.00
N ASP A 21 15.56 14.35 5.82
CA ASP A 21 16.20 13.17 6.44
C ASP A 21 15.24 12.35 7.33
N THR A 22 14.17 12.96 7.83
CA THR A 22 13.11 12.28 8.60
C THR A 22 12.24 11.35 7.73
N ASP A 23 12.08 11.65 6.44
CA ASP A 23 11.27 10.85 5.51
C ASP A 23 11.97 9.52 5.15
N LEU A 24 13.30 9.52 5.15
CA LEU A 24 14.12 8.33 4.91
C LEU A 24 14.04 7.33 6.07
N ILE A 25 13.94 7.83 7.31
CA ILE A 25 13.83 7.00 8.51
C ILE A 25 12.44 6.36 8.55
N THR A 26 11.38 7.14 8.34
CA THR A 26 10.00 6.63 8.31
C THR A 26 9.78 5.63 7.17
N SER A 27 10.23 5.94 5.95
CA SER A 27 10.09 5.02 4.81
C SER A 27 10.89 3.73 5.00
N LYS A 28 12.02 3.77 5.70
CA LYS A 28 12.80 2.57 6.02
C LYS A 28 12.03 1.59 6.91
N PHE A 29 11.28 2.08 7.90
CA PHE A 29 10.44 1.23 8.73
C PHE A 29 9.20 0.73 7.96
N GLU A 30 8.61 1.57 7.10
CA GLU A 30 7.45 1.19 6.30
C GLU A 30 7.77 0.06 5.28
N ILE A 31 9.01 -0.10 4.81
CA ILE A 31 9.38 -1.17 3.85
C ILE A 31 9.74 -2.52 4.49
N ASP A 32 9.96 -2.58 5.80
CA ASP A 32 10.32 -3.82 6.48
C ASP A 32 9.06 -4.65 6.80
N LEU A 33 9.09 -5.93 6.47
CA LEU A 33 7.98 -6.85 6.77
C LEU A 33 8.17 -7.45 8.17
N LEU A 34 7.07 -7.60 8.91
CA LEU A 34 7.08 -8.31 10.19
C LEU A 34 7.05 -9.81 9.94
N ASN A 35 7.58 -10.61 10.86
CA ASN A 35 7.53 -12.08 10.78
C ASN A 35 6.10 -12.64 10.72
N SER A 36 5.13 -11.87 11.24
CA SER A 36 3.71 -12.22 11.21
C SER A 36 3.00 -11.85 9.91
N ASP A 37 3.63 -11.09 9.01
CA ASP A 37 3.00 -10.65 7.77
C ASP A 37 2.94 -11.79 6.75
N SER A 38 1.73 -12.13 6.33
CA SER A 38 1.48 -13.18 5.35
C SER A 38 0.63 -12.64 4.20
N PRO A 39 0.94 -12.99 2.94
CA PRO A 39 0.13 -12.59 1.78
C PRO A 39 -1.31 -13.09 1.84
N SER A 40 -1.55 -14.20 2.56
CA SER A 40 -2.89 -14.79 2.72
C SER A 40 -3.70 -14.15 3.85
N GLN A 41 -3.16 -13.15 4.55
CA GLN A 41 -3.85 -12.47 5.64
C GLN A 41 -4.98 -11.58 5.07
N ILE A 42 -6.20 -11.79 5.57
CA ILE A 42 -7.35 -10.94 5.25
C ILE A 42 -7.37 -9.77 6.24
N LEU A 43 -7.12 -8.55 5.75
CA LEU A 43 -7.13 -7.34 6.59
C LEU A 43 -8.54 -6.80 6.82
N VAL A 44 -9.40 -6.90 5.81
CA VAL A 44 -10.79 -6.47 5.86
C VAL A 44 -11.65 -7.65 5.42
N SER A 45 -12.41 -8.23 6.35
CA SER A 45 -13.23 -9.42 6.07
C SER A 45 -14.44 -9.13 5.19
N THR A 46 -14.91 -7.87 5.16
CA THR A 46 -16.01 -7.45 4.30
C THR A 46 -15.51 -7.29 2.86
N PRO A 47 -16.10 -8.00 1.88
CA PRO A 47 -15.71 -7.87 0.48
C PRO A 47 -16.04 -6.49 -0.05
N LEU A 48 -15.21 -5.96 -0.95
CA LEU A 48 -15.53 -4.72 -1.65
C LEU A 48 -16.70 -4.94 -2.61
N THR A 49 -17.75 -4.13 -2.47
CA THR A 49 -18.90 -4.06 -3.37
C THR A 49 -19.07 -2.62 -3.87
N GLU A 50 -19.91 -2.43 -4.88
CA GLU A 50 -20.20 -1.10 -5.43
C GLU A 50 -20.82 -0.15 -4.39
N PHE A 51 -21.49 -0.69 -3.37
CA PHE A 51 -22.25 0.07 -2.38
C PHE A 51 -21.51 0.33 -1.06
N ASN A 52 -20.43 -0.42 -0.77
CA ASN A 52 -19.75 -0.36 0.53
C ASN A 52 -18.36 0.30 0.48
N TYR A 53 -17.98 0.89 -0.66
CA TYR A 53 -16.65 1.45 -0.87
C TYR A 53 -16.17 2.37 0.26
N LEU A 54 -17.02 3.27 0.76
CA LEU A 54 -16.63 4.21 1.82
C LEU A 54 -16.28 3.49 3.13
N SER A 55 -17.09 2.52 3.53
CA SER A 55 -16.85 1.72 4.73
C SER A 55 -15.63 0.82 4.56
N TRP A 56 -15.51 0.17 3.41
CA TRP A 56 -14.37 -0.69 3.07
C TRP A 56 -13.06 0.11 3.06
N ASN A 57 -13.05 1.28 2.42
CA ASN A 57 -11.87 2.15 2.33
C ASN A 57 -11.41 2.60 3.72
N ARG A 58 -12.35 3.01 4.59
CA ARG A 58 -12.02 3.36 5.98
C ARG A 58 -11.39 2.19 6.73
N SER A 59 -11.99 1.00 6.64
CA SER A 59 -11.43 -0.20 7.28
C SER A 59 -10.05 -0.56 6.74
N MET A 60 -9.84 -0.45 5.43
CA MET A 60 -8.54 -0.73 4.81
C MET A 60 -7.47 0.28 5.23
N ILE A 61 -7.80 1.57 5.28
CA ILE A 61 -6.90 2.61 5.79
C ILE A 61 -6.48 2.32 7.23
N ILE A 62 -7.44 1.97 8.11
CA ILE A 62 -7.15 1.65 9.51
C ILE A 62 -6.22 0.43 9.60
N ALA A 63 -6.55 -0.65 8.87
CA ALA A 63 -5.75 -1.88 8.91
C ALA A 63 -4.32 -1.68 8.39
N LEU A 64 -4.15 -0.92 7.30
CA LEU A 64 -2.82 -0.61 6.76
C LEU A 64 -2.05 0.35 7.66
N THR A 65 -2.72 1.29 8.33
CA THR A 65 -2.08 2.17 9.32
C THR A 65 -1.56 1.37 10.52
N ALA A 66 -2.33 0.40 11.02
CA ALA A 66 -1.90 -0.48 12.10
C ALA A 66 -0.72 -1.41 11.72
N LYS A 67 -0.46 -1.58 10.42
CA LYS A 67 0.66 -2.34 9.87
C LYS A 67 1.85 -1.46 9.46
N ASP A 68 1.76 -0.14 9.65
CA ASP A 68 2.72 0.84 9.13
C ASP A 68 2.93 0.73 7.61
N LYS A 69 1.86 0.43 6.86
CA LYS A 69 1.86 0.30 5.39
C LYS A 69 1.00 1.32 4.65
N ILE A 70 0.38 2.26 5.37
CA ILE A 70 -0.43 3.31 4.74
C ILE A 70 0.39 4.17 3.75
N GLY A 71 1.70 4.26 3.97
CA GLY A 71 2.67 4.93 3.10
C GLY A 71 2.64 4.49 1.64
N PHE A 72 2.31 3.21 1.37
CA PHE A 72 2.22 2.67 0.00
C PHE A 72 0.97 3.16 -0.75
N ILE A 73 -0.08 3.57 -0.04
CA ILE A 73 -1.34 4.03 -0.61
C ILE A 73 -1.37 5.55 -0.74
N ASN A 74 -0.89 6.25 0.28
CA ASN A 74 -0.86 7.70 0.30
C ASN A 74 0.34 8.28 -0.48
N GLY A 75 1.32 7.46 -0.87
CA GLY A 75 2.51 7.86 -1.63
C GLY A 75 3.66 8.43 -0.80
N THR A 76 3.58 8.39 0.55
CA THR A 76 4.70 8.80 1.41
C THR A 76 5.83 7.78 1.38
N CYS A 77 5.53 6.49 1.19
CA CYS A 77 6.51 5.43 0.95
C CYS A 77 6.90 5.39 -0.53
N LYS A 78 7.85 6.25 -0.92
CA LYS A 78 8.29 6.34 -2.32
C LYS A 78 9.08 5.12 -2.73
N LYS A 79 8.89 4.73 -4.00
CA LYS A 79 9.70 3.69 -4.63
C LYS A 79 11.16 4.14 -4.69
N PRO A 80 12.12 3.38 -4.14
CA PRO A 80 13.54 3.69 -4.24
C PRO A 80 14.04 3.66 -5.70
N SER A 81 15.19 4.27 -5.95
CA SER A 81 15.87 4.19 -7.24
C SER A 81 16.20 2.74 -7.61
N ALA A 82 16.38 2.48 -8.91
CA ALA A 82 16.73 1.16 -9.44
C ALA A 82 17.99 0.56 -8.78
N ASP A 83 18.97 1.41 -8.46
CA ASP A 83 20.26 1.03 -7.88
C ASP A 83 20.22 0.95 -6.34
N SER A 84 19.10 1.28 -5.71
CA SER A 84 19.00 1.28 -4.26
C SER A 84 18.97 -0.15 -3.70
N PRO A 85 19.77 -0.47 -2.67
CA PRO A 85 19.69 -1.75 -1.99
C PRO A 85 18.35 -1.97 -1.27
N LEU A 86 17.54 -0.92 -1.09
CA LEU A 86 16.22 -0.99 -0.48
C LEU A 86 15.13 -1.40 -1.47
N LEU A 87 15.37 -1.33 -2.78
CA LEU A 87 14.37 -1.63 -3.81
C LEU A 87 13.79 -3.06 -3.68
N PRO A 88 14.59 -4.12 -3.45
CA PRO A 88 14.03 -5.46 -3.26
C PRO A 88 13.13 -5.58 -2.03
N LYS A 89 13.47 -4.86 -0.94
CA LYS A 89 12.64 -4.81 0.29
C LYS A 89 11.32 -4.09 0.01
N TRP A 90 11.41 -2.90 -0.60
CA TRP A 90 10.24 -2.13 -0.98
C TRP A 90 9.31 -2.94 -1.90
N ASN A 91 9.84 -3.66 -2.89
CA ASN A 91 9.04 -4.49 -3.79
C ASN A 91 8.29 -5.61 -3.04
N ARG A 92 8.94 -6.26 -2.05
CA ARG A 92 8.27 -7.28 -1.23
C ARG A 92 7.13 -6.70 -0.40
N ALA A 93 7.37 -5.57 0.27
CA ALA A 93 6.33 -4.89 1.04
C ALA A 93 5.18 -4.38 0.16
N ASN A 94 5.49 -3.80 -1.01
CA ASN A 94 4.50 -3.38 -1.98
C ASN A 94 3.64 -4.55 -2.47
N ASN A 95 4.26 -5.69 -2.81
CA ASN A 95 3.53 -6.89 -3.21
C ASN A 95 2.65 -7.42 -2.07
N MET A 96 3.10 -7.36 -0.82
CA MET A 96 2.30 -7.74 0.35
C MET A 96 1.04 -6.87 0.47
N VAL A 97 1.18 -5.54 0.36
CA VAL A 97 0.05 -4.60 0.41
C VAL A 97 -0.95 -4.89 -0.73
N ILE A 98 -0.44 -5.15 -1.94
CA ILE A 98 -1.29 -5.53 -3.08
C ILE A 98 -2.05 -6.82 -2.79
N SER A 99 -1.39 -7.87 -2.26
CA SER A 99 -2.04 -9.11 -1.88
C SER A 99 -3.18 -8.88 -0.90
N TRP A 100 -2.97 -8.10 0.15
CA TRP A 100 -4.01 -7.80 1.14
C TRP A 100 -5.22 -7.06 0.54
N ILE A 101 -4.97 -6.11 -0.37
CA ILE A 101 -6.04 -5.40 -1.07
C ILE A 101 -6.84 -6.36 -1.95
N LEU A 102 -6.16 -7.20 -2.73
CA LEU A 102 -6.79 -8.17 -3.62
C LEU A 102 -7.59 -9.23 -2.85
N SER A 103 -7.08 -9.71 -1.71
CA SER A 103 -7.77 -10.68 -0.85
C SER A 103 -9.12 -10.17 -0.34
N CYS A 104 -9.31 -8.85 -0.23
CA CYS A 104 -10.56 -8.25 0.23
C CYS A 104 -11.51 -7.85 -0.93
N GLN A 105 -11.07 -8.01 -2.19
CA GLN A 105 -11.86 -7.72 -3.39
C GLN A 105 -12.43 -8.98 -4.04
N LEU A 106 -11.75 -10.12 -3.87
CA LEU A 106 -12.16 -11.41 -4.43
C LEU A 106 -12.93 -12.23 -3.39
N ILE A 107 -14.25 -12.02 -3.31
CA ILE A 107 -15.17 -13.10 -2.94
C ILE A 107 -15.99 -13.40 -4.19
N ILE A 108 -15.65 -14.52 -4.83
CA ILE A 108 -16.45 -15.16 -5.88
C ILE A 108 -17.41 -16.10 -5.18
#